data_AF-A0A9E0VB67-F1
#
_entry.id   AF-A0A9E0VB67-F1
#
_cell.length_a   1.000
_cell.length_b   1.000
_cell.length_c   1.000
_cell.angle_alpha   90.00
_cell.angle_beta   90.00
_cell.angle_gamma   90.00
#
_symmetry.space_group_name_H-M   'P 1'
#
loop_
_entity.id
_entity.type
_entity.pdbx_description
1 polymer ?
#
loop_
_entity_poly.entity_id
_entity_poly.type
_entity_poly.pdbx_seq_one_letter_code
_entity_poly.pdbx_strand_id
1 'polypeptide(L)'
;MRETLKLLCLTVLCLMMIGGPAAGQSKKQPEDIRKRPLDSLIGDFVSDDWGGRVVPAEKEMESRGPEVIPEVLKLLDRNEKVKLKNTFDLIYPGAETFYGHGWIMNYDVDWLPARAGWLLEELTFQDFGFQGWKITEDRLFKAVMSGKRDVPMKEIITDEQRVKDQNQSSAVKKIRDWWQNNQKWTRFGAIVDGLKGSDAELQSRIFQWLRNGHTKCDGLTIESFEKSILPEVKRLAKSDSADVRQEAELLLESHSKEKWWYRYKLERDFPDTYTSMKLQ
;
A
#
# COMPACT_ATOMS: atom_id res chain seq x y z
N MET A 1 -39.49 16.03 64.01
CA MET A 1 -38.12 15.57 63.69
C MET A 1 -37.84 16.06 62.27
N ARG A 2 -37.21 17.23 62.16
CA ARG A 2 -35.78 17.42 61.83
C ARG A 2 -35.47 16.96 60.39
N GLU A 3 -35.36 17.90 59.43
CA GLU A 3 -34.16 18.75 59.16
C GLU A 3 -33.03 17.92 58.49
N THR A 4 -32.29 18.37 57.46
CA THR A 4 -31.94 19.72 56.94
C THR A 4 -31.79 19.68 55.39
N LEU A 5 -32.11 20.71 54.59
CA LEU A 5 -31.33 21.93 54.28
C LEU A 5 -29.95 21.64 53.63
N LYS A 6 -29.47 22.23 52.52
CA LYS A 6 -29.68 23.53 51.83
C LYS A 6 -29.56 23.30 50.29
N LEU A 7 -29.98 24.12 49.31
CA LEU A 7 -30.58 25.47 49.22
C LEU A 7 -29.65 26.72 49.06
N LEU A 8 -29.83 27.43 47.93
CA LEU A 8 -29.62 28.88 47.62
C LEU A 8 -28.25 29.52 47.26
N CYS A 9 -28.37 30.54 46.35
CA CYS A 9 -27.49 31.69 46.05
C CYS A 9 -26.18 31.42 45.25
N LEU A 10 -25.84 32.07 44.12
CA LEU A 10 -26.18 33.39 43.54
C LEU A 10 -26.01 34.53 44.57
N THR A 11 -25.04 35.45 44.51
CA THR A 11 -24.40 36.14 43.37
C THR A 11 -23.19 36.91 43.92
N VAL A 12 -22.20 37.33 43.09
CA VAL A 12 -21.61 38.69 43.05
C VAL A 12 -20.38 38.72 42.12
N LEU A 13 -20.35 39.73 41.24
CA LEU A 13 -19.25 40.07 40.34
C LEU A 13 -17.98 40.47 41.12
N CYS A 14 -16.80 40.21 40.54
CA CYS A 14 -15.84 41.29 40.36
C CYS A 14 -14.96 41.08 39.11
N LEU A 15 -14.67 42.16 38.40
CA LEU A 15 -13.87 42.16 37.17
C LEU A 15 -12.40 41.86 37.49
N MET A 16 -11.77 41.02 36.66
CA MET A 16 -10.48 41.41 36.06
C MET A 16 -10.47 41.04 34.59
N MET A 17 -10.53 42.06 33.73
CA MET A 17 -10.23 41.88 32.31
C MET A 17 -8.72 41.81 32.13
N ILE A 18 -8.22 40.69 31.60
CA ILE A 18 -6.98 40.68 30.82
C ILE A 18 -7.32 40.05 29.48
N GLY A 19 -7.70 40.89 28.52
CA GLY A 19 -7.81 40.49 27.13
C GLY A 19 -6.41 40.25 26.57
N GLY A 20 -5.97 39.00 26.57
CA GLY A 20 -4.86 38.58 25.71
C GLY A 20 -5.32 38.69 24.25
N PRO A 21 -4.52 39.26 23.33
CA PRO A 21 -4.89 39.30 21.93
C PRO A 21 -5.04 37.87 21.42
N ALA A 22 -6.17 37.58 20.78
CA ALA A 22 -6.38 36.33 20.08
C ALA A 22 -5.37 36.26 18.92
N ALA A 23 -4.22 35.66 19.18
CA ALA A 23 -3.23 35.36 18.17
C ALA A 23 -3.87 34.41 17.16
N GLY A 24 -4.37 34.97 16.06
CA GLY A 24 -4.88 34.21 14.94
C GLY A 24 -3.76 33.32 14.43
N GLN A 25 -3.76 32.06 14.88
CA GLN A 25 -2.93 31.03 14.30
C GLN A 25 -3.42 30.82 12.88
N SER A 26 -2.81 31.59 11.98
CA SER A 26 -2.80 31.27 10.56
C SER A 26 -2.38 29.80 10.47
N LYS A 27 -3.35 28.95 10.12
CA LYS A 27 -3.05 27.60 9.66
C LYS A 27 -2.22 27.79 8.40
N LYS A 28 -0.89 27.78 8.55
CA LYS A 28 0.01 27.57 7.42
C LYS A 28 -0.53 26.34 6.71
N GLN A 29 -0.96 26.50 5.46
CA GLN A 29 -1.12 25.34 4.60
C GLN A 29 0.22 24.60 4.64
N PRO A 30 0.22 23.26 4.78
CA PRO A 30 1.46 22.50 4.75
C PRO A 30 2.18 22.87 3.45
N GLU A 31 3.42 23.34 3.62
CA GLU A 31 4.27 23.86 2.57
C GLU A 31 4.42 22.79 1.48
N ASP A 32 4.40 23.18 0.20
CA ASP A 32 4.59 22.26 -0.91
C ASP A 32 6.02 21.72 -0.88
N ILE A 33 6.22 20.62 -0.14
CA ILE A 33 7.49 19.90 -0.02
C ILE A 33 7.80 19.33 -1.39
N ARG A 34 8.54 20.14 -2.17
CA ARG A 34 8.91 19.93 -3.58
C ARG A 34 9.03 18.44 -3.92
N LYS A 35 8.03 17.92 -4.65
CA LYS A 35 8.07 16.58 -5.24
C LYS A 35 9.45 16.37 -5.89
N ARG A 36 10.15 15.27 -5.60
CA ARG A 36 11.43 14.97 -6.28
C ARG A 36 11.23 14.91 -7.81
N PRO A 37 12.21 15.26 -8.65
CA PRO A 37 12.11 15.04 -10.10
C PRO A 37 11.78 13.57 -10.38
N LEU A 38 10.86 13.29 -11.31
CA LEU A 38 10.40 11.92 -11.55
C LEU A 38 11.55 11.02 -12.04
N ASP A 39 12.47 11.56 -12.85
CA ASP A 39 13.71 10.89 -13.27
C ASP A 39 14.57 10.44 -12.08
N SER A 40 14.59 11.20 -10.97
CA SER A 40 15.29 10.82 -9.75
C SER A 40 14.61 9.65 -9.04
N LEU A 41 13.27 9.57 -9.06
CA LEU A 41 12.55 8.42 -8.53
C LEU A 41 12.76 7.18 -9.39
N ILE A 42 12.71 7.32 -10.71
CA ILE A 42 13.02 6.22 -11.63
C ILE A 42 14.46 5.73 -11.39
N GLY A 43 15.42 6.62 -11.19
CA GLY A 43 16.81 6.29 -10.86
C GLY A 43 17.02 5.58 -9.51
N ASP A 44 16.17 5.84 -8.52
CA ASP A 44 16.14 5.08 -7.25
C ASP A 44 15.41 3.73 -7.40
N PHE A 45 14.29 3.70 -8.12
CA PHE A 45 13.46 2.51 -8.33
C PHE A 45 14.16 1.40 -9.13
N VAL A 46 15.06 1.77 -10.06
CA VAL A 46 15.90 0.82 -10.82
C VAL A 46 17.23 0.48 -10.12
N SER A 47 17.45 0.94 -8.88
CA SER A 47 18.63 0.61 -8.08
C SER A 47 18.66 -0.88 -7.67
N ASP A 48 19.80 -1.34 -7.17
CA ASP A 48 19.95 -2.65 -6.50
C ASP A 48 19.54 -2.61 -5.02
N ASP A 49 19.79 -1.50 -4.30
CA ASP A 49 19.39 -1.32 -2.89
C ASP A 49 17.87 -1.27 -2.68
N TRP A 50 17.29 -2.41 -2.29
CA TRP A 50 15.86 -2.60 -2.07
C TRP A 50 15.32 -1.68 -0.96
N GLY A 51 15.87 -1.82 0.25
CA GLY A 51 15.40 -1.12 1.43
C GLY A 51 15.69 0.38 1.43
N GLY A 52 16.88 0.79 0.95
CA GLY A 52 17.29 2.20 1.00
C GLY A 52 16.82 3.05 -0.18
N ARG A 53 16.52 2.45 -1.36
CA ARG A 53 16.19 3.20 -2.57
C ARG A 53 14.92 2.71 -3.28
N VAL A 54 14.78 1.41 -3.55
CA VAL A 54 13.65 0.91 -4.35
C VAL A 54 12.31 1.09 -3.62
N VAL A 55 12.20 0.66 -2.36
CA VAL A 55 10.94 0.79 -1.58
C VAL A 55 10.57 2.26 -1.31
N PRO A 56 11.49 3.16 -0.90
CA PRO A 56 11.16 4.59 -0.78
C PRO A 56 10.74 5.25 -2.09
N ALA A 57 11.34 4.86 -3.23
CA ALA A 57 10.95 5.35 -4.54
C ALA A 57 9.57 4.83 -4.96
N GLU A 58 9.30 3.54 -4.77
CA GLU A 58 8.01 2.90 -4.98
C GLU A 58 6.90 3.64 -4.22
N LYS A 59 7.00 3.79 -2.89
CA LYS A 59 6.02 4.50 -2.06
C LYS A 59 5.75 5.94 -2.56
N GLU A 60 6.79 6.66 -3.02
CA GLU A 60 6.64 8.03 -3.55
C GLU A 60 6.04 8.06 -4.97
N MET A 61 6.37 7.08 -5.83
CA MET A 61 5.78 6.93 -7.16
C MET A 61 4.31 6.53 -7.06
N GLU A 62 3.99 5.60 -6.18
CA GLU A 62 2.63 5.16 -5.86
C GLU A 62 1.77 6.36 -5.41
N SER A 63 2.33 7.24 -4.57
CA SER A 63 1.68 8.47 -4.07
C SER A 63 1.44 9.56 -5.14
N ARG A 64 2.01 9.42 -6.35
CA ARG A 64 1.82 10.33 -7.49
C ARG A 64 0.74 9.85 -8.47
N GLY A 65 0.19 8.65 -8.26
CA GLY A 65 -0.96 8.17 -9.03
C GLY A 65 -0.68 8.11 -10.54
N PRO A 66 -1.55 8.66 -11.41
CA PRO A 66 -1.41 8.55 -12.86
C PRO A 66 -0.17 9.24 -13.44
N GLU A 67 0.45 10.20 -12.72
CA GLU A 67 1.64 10.93 -13.20
C GLU A 67 2.82 9.99 -13.54
N VAL A 68 2.95 8.84 -12.86
CA VAL A 68 4.11 7.95 -13.04
C VAL A 68 3.93 6.91 -14.14
N ILE A 69 2.69 6.57 -14.49
CA ILE A 69 2.39 5.44 -15.40
C ILE A 69 3.16 5.56 -16.73
N PRO A 70 3.22 6.73 -17.41
CA PRO A 70 3.99 6.88 -18.64
C PRO A 70 5.49 6.61 -18.49
N GLU A 71 6.09 6.91 -17.34
CA GLU A 71 7.52 6.67 -17.09
C GLU A 71 7.80 5.22 -16.70
N VAL A 72 6.95 4.60 -15.89
CA VAL A 72 7.09 3.17 -15.56
C VAL A 72 6.86 2.28 -16.79
N LEU A 73 5.97 2.68 -17.71
CA LEU A 73 5.78 1.99 -18.99
C LEU A 73 7.05 1.96 -19.85
N LYS A 74 7.95 2.95 -19.77
CA LYS A 74 9.25 2.94 -20.49
C LYS A 74 10.21 1.89 -19.92
N LEU A 75 10.09 1.53 -18.63
CA LEU A 75 10.91 0.50 -18.01
C LEU A 75 10.56 -0.91 -18.52
N LEU A 76 9.37 -1.11 -19.10
CA LEU A 76 8.99 -2.39 -19.71
C LEU A 76 9.85 -2.76 -20.93
N ASP A 77 10.46 -1.77 -21.59
CA ASP A 77 11.35 -1.98 -22.74
C ASP A 77 12.81 -2.26 -22.33
N ARG A 78 13.14 -2.10 -21.03
CA ARG A 78 14.50 -2.30 -20.50
C ARG A 78 14.73 -3.76 -20.11
N ASN A 79 15.23 -4.58 -21.04
CA ASN A 79 15.57 -5.98 -20.76
C ASN A 79 16.85 -6.13 -19.91
N GLU A 80 16.84 -5.58 -18.71
CA GLU A 80 17.96 -5.53 -17.77
C GLU A 80 17.62 -6.29 -16.48
N LYS A 81 18.60 -7.04 -15.98
CA LYS A 81 18.56 -7.67 -14.66
C LYS A 81 19.44 -6.90 -13.68
N VAL A 82 18.83 -6.29 -12.67
CA VAL A 82 19.47 -5.59 -11.55
C VAL A 82 19.19 -6.38 -10.28
N LYS A 83 20.11 -7.28 -9.93
CA LYS A 83 20.04 -8.13 -8.72
C LYS A 83 19.88 -7.26 -7.48
N LEU A 84 18.79 -7.48 -6.72
CA LEU A 84 18.55 -6.72 -5.50
C LEU A 84 19.52 -7.08 -4.37
N LYS A 85 19.80 -6.07 -3.55
CA LYS A 85 20.57 -6.10 -2.29
C LYS A 85 19.71 -5.50 -1.17
N ASN A 86 20.10 -5.73 0.08
CA ASN A 86 19.39 -5.21 1.26
C ASN A 86 17.89 -5.56 1.25
N THR A 87 17.56 -6.75 0.77
CA THR A 87 16.18 -7.23 0.58
C THR A 87 15.46 -7.54 1.88
N PHE A 88 16.17 -7.56 3.03
CA PHE A 88 15.68 -8.08 4.30
C PHE A 88 15.02 -9.45 4.07
N ASP A 89 13.84 -9.67 4.64
CA ASP A 89 13.06 -10.91 4.52
C ASP A 89 12.18 -10.94 3.26
N LEU A 90 12.57 -10.32 2.14
CA LEU A 90 11.80 -10.42 0.89
C LEU A 90 11.92 -11.84 0.29
N ILE A 91 10.80 -12.53 0.15
CA ILE A 91 10.69 -13.87 -0.43
C ILE A 91 10.20 -13.72 -1.87
N TYR A 92 11.11 -13.80 -2.84
CA TYR A 92 10.81 -13.59 -4.26
C TYR A 92 11.66 -14.52 -5.15
N PRO A 93 11.33 -14.69 -6.44
CA PRO A 93 12.05 -15.61 -7.36
C PRO A 93 13.55 -15.37 -7.50
N GLY A 94 14.02 -14.13 -7.29
CA GLY A 94 15.45 -13.79 -7.30
C GLY A 94 16.16 -13.88 -5.95
N ALA A 95 15.45 -14.17 -4.85
CA ALA A 95 16.07 -14.39 -3.54
C ALA A 95 16.96 -15.64 -3.54
N GLU A 96 17.97 -15.67 -2.68
CA GLU A 96 18.88 -16.82 -2.57
C GLU A 96 18.43 -17.81 -1.51
N THR A 97 17.92 -17.29 -0.39
CA THR A 97 17.59 -18.04 0.82
C THR A 97 16.26 -17.59 1.40
N PHE A 98 15.46 -18.54 1.87
CA PHE A 98 14.29 -18.31 2.70
C PHE A 98 14.63 -18.58 4.17
N TYR A 99 14.47 -17.57 5.02
CA TYR A 99 14.83 -17.58 6.44
C TYR A 99 13.71 -18.09 7.38
N GLY A 100 12.59 -18.58 6.82
CA GLY A 100 11.44 -19.10 7.59
C GLY A 100 10.32 -18.08 7.83
N HIS A 101 10.57 -16.79 7.59
CA HIS A 101 9.60 -15.69 7.60
C HIS A 101 9.89 -14.70 6.48
N GLY A 102 8.96 -13.79 6.21
CA GLY A 102 9.19 -12.70 5.26
C GLY A 102 7.95 -12.20 4.53
N TRP A 103 8.16 -11.25 3.62
CA TRP A 103 7.14 -10.75 2.71
C TRP A 103 7.23 -11.46 1.36
N ILE A 104 6.16 -12.11 0.93
CA ILE A 104 6.10 -12.84 -0.33
C ILE A 104 5.83 -11.87 -1.48
N MET A 105 6.68 -11.91 -2.51
CA MET A 105 6.55 -11.14 -3.73
C MET A 105 6.63 -12.07 -4.95
N ASN A 106 5.48 -12.30 -5.58
CA ASN A 106 5.28 -13.22 -6.72
C ASN A 106 5.83 -12.72 -8.08
N TYR A 107 6.78 -11.78 -8.03
CA TYR A 107 7.37 -11.09 -9.16
C TYR A 107 8.89 -11.24 -9.12
N ASP A 108 9.52 -11.55 -10.25
CA ASP A 108 10.98 -11.61 -10.37
C ASP A 108 11.55 -10.18 -10.50
N VAL A 109 11.48 -9.42 -9.40
CA VAL A 109 11.83 -7.99 -9.33
C VAL A 109 13.32 -7.69 -9.53
N ASP A 110 14.18 -8.70 -9.68
CA ASP A 110 15.51 -8.50 -10.24
C ASP A 110 15.43 -8.00 -11.71
N TRP A 111 14.40 -8.37 -12.46
CA TRP A 111 14.21 -7.92 -13.84
C TRP A 111 13.40 -6.63 -13.88
N LEU A 112 13.96 -5.57 -14.48
CA LEU A 112 13.32 -4.25 -14.51
C LEU A 112 11.89 -4.25 -15.11
N PRO A 113 11.56 -5.02 -16.17
CA PRO A 113 10.20 -5.08 -16.69
C PRO A 113 9.21 -5.74 -15.73
N ALA A 114 9.64 -6.75 -14.98
CA ALA A 114 8.81 -7.42 -13.97
C ALA A 114 8.63 -6.53 -12.72
N ARG A 115 9.66 -5.78 -12.31
CA ARG A 115 9.59 -4.76 -11.25
C ARG A 115 8.65 -3.61 -11.63
N ALA A 116 8.73 -3.14 -12.88
CA ALA A 116 7.84 -2.13 -13.43
C ALA A 116 6.39 -2.64 -13.53
N GLY A 117 6.22 -3.89 -13.96
CA GLY A 117 4.92 -4.58 -13.97
C GLY A 117 4.30 -4.68 -12.57
N TRP A 118 5.07 -5.10 -11.57
CA TRP A 118 4.65 -5.13 -10.16
C TRP A 118 4.11 -3.77 -9.68
N LEU A 119 4.89 -2.69 -9.82
CA LEU A 119 4.44 -1.35 -9.42
C LEU A 119 3.16 -0.94 -10.16
N LEU A 120 3.02 -1.29 -11.44
CA LEU A 120 1.83 -0.95 -12.22
C LEU A 120 0.60 -1.79 -11.81
N GLU A 121 0.75 -3.08 -11.50
CA GLU A 121 -0.32 -3.94 -10.98
C GLU A 121 -0.78 -3.52 -9.58
N GLU A 122 0.14 -3.08 -8.70
CA GLU A 122 -0.19 -2.51 -7.39
C GLU A 122 -0.87 -1.14 -7.50
N LEU A 123 -0.33 -0.24 -8.31
CA LEU A 123 -0.86 1.11 -8.51
C LEU A 123 -2.28 1.09 -9.10
N THR A 124 -2.53 0.20 -10.05
CA THR A 124 -3.81 0.12 -10.80
C THR A 124 -4.81 -0.88 -10.23
N PHE A 125 -4.38 -1.73 -9.30
CA PHE A 125 -5.07 -2.93 -8.84
C PHE A 125 -5.46 -3.92 -9.96
N GLN A 126 -4.94 -3.79 -11.18
CA GLN A 126 -5.19 -4.75 -12.26
C GLN A 126 -4.22 -5.94 -12.17
N ASP A 127 -4.60 -7.06 -12.76
CA ASP A 127 -3.68 -8.15 -13.14
C ASP A 127 -3.39 -8.04 -14.64
N PHE A 128 -2.15 -7.70 -15.00
CA PHE A 128 -1.69 -7.72 -16.39
C PHE A 128 -0.95 -9.03 -16.72
N GLY A 129 -0.61 -9.85 -15.73
CA GLY A 129 0.12 -11.11 -15.87
C GLY A 129 1.63 -10.98 -15.66
N PHE A 130 2.10 -9.99 -14.90
CA PHE A 130 3.52 -9.88 -14.51
C PHE A 130 3.91 -10.79 -13.35
N GLN A 131 2.93 -11.34 -12.62
CA GLN A 131 3.16 -12.39 -11.61
C GLN A 131 3.62 -13.69 -12.28
N GLY A 132 4.94 -13.84 -12.41
CA GLY A 132 5.54 -15.00 -13.07
C GLY A 132 5.55 -16.27 -12.22
N TRP A 133 5.34 -16.16 -10.89
CA TRP A 133 5.58 -17.23 -9.94
C TRP A 133 4.63 -17.17 -8.76
N LYS A 134 3.80 -18.21 -8.55
CA LYS A 134 3.01 -18.32 -7.31
C LYS A 134 3.82 -19.03 -6.23
N ILE A 135 4.56 -18.25 -5.44
CA ILE A 135 5.18 -18.72 -4.19
C ILE A 135 4.03 -18.92 -3.19
N THR A 136 3.63 -20.17 -2.95
CA THR A 136 2.55 -20.47 -2.00
C THR A 136 3.09 -20.68 -0.58
N GLU A 137 2.30 -20.27 0.40
CA GLU A 137 2.58 -20.55 1.81
C GLU A 137 2.76 -22.06 2.06
N ASP A 138 1.99 -22.93 1.40
CA ASP A 138 2.19 -24.39 1.43
C ASP A 138 3.61 -24.85 1.08
N ARG A 139 4.26 -24.22 0.08
CA ARG A 139 5.65 -24.56 -0.30
C ARG A 139 6.64 -24.10 0.77
N LEU A 140 6.44 -22.88 1.28
CA LEU A 140 7.27 -22.31 2.35
C LEU A 140 7.10 -23.10 3.67
N PHE A 141 5.87 -23.46 4.03
CA PHE A 141 5.56 -24.22 5.23
C PHE A 141 6.12 -25.64 5.17
N LYS A 142 6.04 -26.33 4.01
CA LYS A 142 6.73 -27.62 3.80
C LYS A 142 8.25 -27.50 3.97
N ALA A 143 8.84 -26.38 3.53
CA ALA A 143 10.26 -26.11 3.73
C ALA A 143 10.59 -25.93 5.23
N VAL A 144 9.83 -25.12 5.98
CA VAL A 144 10.00 -24.96 7.44
C VAL A 144 9.80 -26.28 8.20
N MET A 145 8.72 -27.01 7.90
CA MET A 145 8.39 -28.28 8.56
C MET A 145 9.41 -29.40 8.29
N SER A 146 10.27 -29.26 7.28
CA SER A 146 11.39 -30.18 7.06
C SER A 146 12.54 -30.02 8.08
N GLY A 147 12.46 -29.04 8.99
CA GLY A 147 13.46 -28.75 10.01
C GLY A 147 14.70 -28.01 9.47
N LYS A 148 14.76 -27.74 8.16
CA LYS A 148 15.79 -26.91 7.55
C LYS A 148 15.60 -25.45 7.95
N ARG A 149 16.63 -24.87 8.57
CA ARG A 149 16.84 -23.42 8.57
C ARG A 149 17.51 -23.02 7.26
N ASP A 150 17.30 -21.79 6.82
CA ASP A 150 17.97 -21.17 5.67
C ASP A 150 17.85 -22.00 4.39
N VAL A 151 16.61 -22.13 3.88
CA VAL A 151 16.32 -22.98 2.72
C VAL A 151 16.67 -22.27 1.42
N PRO A 152 17.52 -22.83 0.54
CA PRO A 152 17.81 -22.22 -0.76
C PRO A 152 16.54 -22.07 -1.60
N MET A 153 16.29 -20.89 -2.17
CA MET A 153 15.05 -20.60 -2.90
C MET A 153 14.79 -21.53 -4.09
N LYS A 154 15.85 -22.03 -4.72
CA LYS A 154 15.79 -23.07 -5.78
C LYS A 154 15.21 -24.42 -5.33
N GLU A 155 15.08 -24.68 -4.03
CA GLU A 155 14.40 -25.86 -3.50
C GLU A 155 12.89 -25.62 -3.30
N ILE A 156 12.45 -24.36 -3.33
CA ILE A 156 11.07 -23.90 -3.15
C ILE A 156 10.44 -23.55 -4.50
N ILE A 157 11.23 -22.93 -5.37
CA ILE A 157 10.87 -22.47 -6.71
C ILE A 157 11.56 -23.36 -7.74
N THR A 158 10.76 -23.99 -8.58
CA THR A 158 11.17 -24.96 -9.61
C THR A 158 11.38 -24.26 -10.95
N ASP A 159 12.56 -24.33 -11.55
CA ASP A 159 12.96 -23.56 -12.76
C ASP A 159 12.09 -23.78 -14.03
N GLU A 160 10.90 -23.18 -14.09
CA GLU A 160 10.03 -23.08 -15.27
C GLU A 160 10.35 -21.82 -16.12
N GLN A 161 11.65 -21.61 -16.39
CA GLN A 161 12.21 -20.46 -17.12
C GLN A 161 11.47 -20.12 -18.43
N ARG A 162 10.89 -21.13 -19.10
CA ARG A 162 10.26 -21.03 -20.43
C ARG A 162 8.88 -20.37 -20.44
N VAL A 163 8.17 -20.35 -19.31
CA VAL A 163 6.85 -19.69 -19.18
C VAL A 163 7.01 -18.15 -19.08
N LYS A 164 8.15 -17.71 -18.54
CA LYS A 164 8.46 -16.32 -18.22
C LYS A 164 8.42 -15.37 -19.43
N ASP A 165 9.15 -15.69 -20.50
CA ASP A 165 9.34 -14.77 -21.64
C ASP A 165 8.04 -14.57 -22.46
N GLN A 166 7.22 -15.61 -22.55
CA GLN A 166 5.93 -15.58 -23.26
C GLN A 166 4.86 -14.80 -22.47
N ASN A 167 4.84 -14.97 -21.14
CA ASN A 167 3.94 -14.22 -20.26
C ASN A 167 4.32 -12.73 -20.25
N GLN A 168 5.61 -12.40 -20.13
CA GLN A 168 6.08 -11.01 -20.08
C GLN A 168 5.68 -10.21 -21.33
N SER A 169 5.87 -10.77 -22.53
CA SER A 169 5.48 -10.09 -23.78
C SER A 169 3.96 -9.82 -23.84
N SER A 170 3.16 -10.78 -23.36
CA SER A 170 1.70 -10.67 -23.31
C SER A 170 1.24 -9.65 -22.26
N ALA A 171 1.89 -9.60 -21.10
CA ALA A 171 1.63 -8.64 -20.03
C ALA A 171 1.98 -7.20 -20.45
N VAL A 172 3.15 -7.00 -21.09
CA VAL A 172 3.55 -5.70 -21.67
C VAL A 172 2.55 -5.22 -22.72
N LYS A 173 1.99 -6.11 -23.54
CA LYS A 173 0.92 -5.74 -24.48
C LYS A 173 -0.36 -5.34 -23.73
N LYS A 174 -0.87 -6.18 -22.83
CA LYS A 174 -2.09 -5.94 -22.05
C LYS A 174 -2.06 -4.58 -21.35
N ILE A 175 -0.97 -4.23 -20.68
CA ILE A 175 -0.87 -2.97 -19.93
C ILE A 175 -0.78 -1.74 -20.85
N ARG A 176 -0.08 -1.85 -21.99
CA ARG A 176 -0.02 -0.75 -22.97
C ARG A 176 -1.40 -0.51 -23.59
N ASP A 177 -2.09 -1.57 -24.01
CA ASP A 177 -3.47 -1.51 -24.52
C ASP A 177 -4.41 -0.94 -23.45
N TRP A 178 -4.29 -1.38 -22.20
CA TRP A 178 -5.08 -0.86 -21.08
C TRP A 178 -4.84 0.63 -20.89
N TRP A 179 -3.59 1.09 -20.80
CA TRP A 179 -3.29 2.50 -20.56
C TRP A 179 -3.81 3.39 -21.68
N GLN A 180 -3.64 3.00 -22.96
CA GLN A 180 -4.17 3.74 -24.11
C GLN A 180 -5.68 4.00 -23.99
N ASN A 181 -6.44 3.04 -23.47
CA ASN A 181 -7.89 3.16 -23.27
C ASN A 181 -8.28 3.83 -21.94
N ASN A 182 -7.34 3.99 -21.00
CA ASN A 182 -7.59 4.43 -19.62
C ASN A 182 -6.85 5.73 -19.24
N GLN A 183 -6.64 6.65 -20.19
CA GLN A 183 -5.96 7.95 -19.95
C GLN A 183 -6.63 8.86 -18.89
N LYS A 184 -7.88 8.57 -18.49
CA LYS A 184 -8.61 9.28 -17.42
C LYS A 184 -8.64 8.51 -16.09
N TRP A 185 -7.87 7.42 -15.99
CA TRP A 185 -7.82 6.58 -14.81
C TRP A 185 -7.37 7.35 -13.57
N THR A 186 -7.99 7.02 -12.44
CA THR A 186 -7.57 7.48 -11.12
C THR A 186 -7.58 6.29 -10.16
N ARG A 187 -6.65 6.27 -9.20
CA ARG A 187 -6.61 5.20 -8.21
C ARG A 187 -7.88 5.16 -7.36
N PHE A 188 -8.41 6.32 -6.96
CA PHE A 188 -9.66 6.38 -6.21
C PHE A 188 -10.84 5.78 -7.00
N GLY A 189 -10.91 6.02 -8.32
CA GLY A 189 -11.88 5.36 -9.19
C GLY A 189 -11.73 3.83 -9.17
N ALA A 190 -10.51 3.33 -9.39
CA ALA A 190 -10.23 1.89 -9.37
C ALA A 190 -10.56 1.21 -8.02
N ILE A 191 -10.32 1.89 -6.90
CA ILE A 191 -10.73 1.44 -5.56
C ILE A 191 -12.26 1.30 -5.48
N VAL A 192 -13.00 2.32 -5.90
CA VAL A 192 -14.47 2.32 -5.84
C VAL A 192 -15.06 1.26 -6.78
N ASP A 193 -14.53 1.14 -7.99
CA ASP A 193 -15.04 0.20 -8.99
C ASP A 193 -14.69 -1.27 -8.64
N GLY A 194 -13.47 -1.52 -8.14
CA GLY A 194 -13.06 -2.84 -7.67
C GLY A 194 -13.88 -3.35 -6.47
N LEU A 195 -14.20 -2.46 -5.51
CA LEU A 195 -15.08 -2.82 -4.39
C LEU A 195 -16.52 -3.12 -4.85
N LYS A 196 -17.03 -2.41 -5.87
CA LYS A 196 -18.35 -2.69 -6.46
C LYS A 196 -18.41 -3.98 -7.29
N GLY A 197 -17.26 -4.45 -7.78
CA GLY A 197 -17.14 -5.67 -8.56
C GLY A 197 -17.49 -6.95 -7.80
N SER A 198 -17.21 -8.09 -8.42
CA SER A 198 -17.39 -9.44 -7.84
C SER A 198 -16.08 -10.21 -7.65
N ASP A 199 -14.94 -9.59 -7.96
CA ASP A 199 -13.62 -10.20 -7.81
C ASP A 199 -13.16 -10.09 -6.35
N ALA A 200 -13.16 -11.23 -5.66
CA ALA A 200 -12.79 -11.32 -4.24
C ALA A 200 -11.28 -11.08 -3.99
N GLU A 201 -10.41 -11.41 -4.95
CA GLU A 201 -8.96 -11.20 -4.81
C GLU A 201 -8.64 -9.71 -4.96
N LEU A 202 -9.24 -9.05 -5.95
CA LEU A 202 -9.21 -7.60 -6.12
C LEU A 202 -9.75 -6.86 -4.88
N GLN A 203 -10.89 -7.29 -4.36
CA GLN A 203 -11.48 -6.71 -3.14
C GLN A 203 -10.53 -6.83 -1.94
N SER A 204 -9.94 -8.01 -1.70
CA SER A 204 -8.98 -8.22 -0.63
C SER A 204 -7.73 -7.35 -0.78
N ARG A 205 -7.16 -7.24 -2.00
CA ARG A 205 -6.02 -6.33 -2.28
C ARG A 205 -6.37 -4.87 -1.97
N ILE A 206 -7.56 -4.42 -2.36
CA ILE A 206 -8.03 -3.05 -2.08
C ILE A 206 -8.21 -2.83 -0.57
N PHE A 207 -8.77 -3.80 0.16
CA PHE A 207 -8.91 -3.69 1.63
C PHE A 207 -7.56 -3.63 2.34
N GLN A 208 -6.62 -4.51 1.98
CA GLN A 208 -5.27 -4.48 2.53
C GLN A 208 -4.58 -3.13 2.26
N TRP A 209 -4.68 -2.60 1.03
CA TRP A 209 -4.13 -1.28 0.72
C TRP A 209 -4.84 -0.16 1.50
N LEU A 210 -6.17 -0.19 1.65
CA LEU A 210 -6.93 0.80 2.42
C LEU A 210 -6.53 0.80 3.90
N ARG A 211 -6.34 -0.38 4.51
CA ARG A 211 -6.00 -0.54 5.93
C ARG A 211 -4.52 -0.27 6.24
N ASN A 212 -3.61 -0.78 5.40
CA ASN A 212 -2.19 -0.92 5.71
C ASN A 212 -1.26 -0.14 4.77
N GLY A 213 -1.73 0.39 3.63
CA GLY A 213 -0.88 1.18 2.74
C GLY A 213 -0.62 2.58 3.30
N HIS A 214 0.57 3.14 3.07
CA HIS A 214 0.98 4.44 3.63
C HIS A 214 1.04 5.59 2.62
N THR A 215 0.56 5.35 1.40
CA THR A 215 0.73 6.24 0.26
C THR A 215 -0.51 7.08 0.00
N LYS A 216 -0.28 8.30 -0.52
CA LYS A 216 -1.36 9.24 -0.82
C LYS A 216 -2.18 8.73 -2.01
N CYS A 217 -3.50 8.84 -1.94
CA CYS A 217 -4.38 8.62 -3.09
C CYS A 217 -5.20 9.88 -3.35
N ASP A 218 -4.97 10.53 -4.49
CA ASP A 218 -5.76 11.70 -4.89
C ASP A 218 -7.23 11.32 -5.08
N GLY A 219 -8.13 12.14 -4.53
CA GLY A 219 -9.56 11.86 -4.44
C GLY A 219 -9.98 11.06 -3.20
N LEU A 220 -9.06 10.41 -2.47
CA LEU A 220 -9.37 9.74 -1.20
C LEU A 220 -9.33 10.73 -0.03
N THR A 221 -10.50 11.08 0.49
CA THR A 221 -10.70 11.90 1.70
C THR A 221 -11.66 11.18 2.64
N ILE A 222 -11.81 11.66 3.87
CA ILE A 222 -12.85 11.16 4.80
C ILE A 222 -14.24 11.24 4.15
N GLU A 223 -14.57 12.38 3.53
CA GLU A 223 -15.87 12.60 2.89
C GLU A 223 -16.09 11.67 1.69
N SER A 224 -15.10 11.53 0.81
CA SER A 224 -15.23 10.68 -0.38
C SER A 224 -15.26 9.18 -0.01
N PHE A 225 -14.54 8.79 1.05
CA PHE A 225 -14.63 7.45 1.64
C PHE A 225 -16.02 7.19 2.21
N GLU A 226 -16.53 8.07 3.09
CA GLU A 226 -17.85 7.92 3.71
C GLU A 226 -18.98 7.87 2.67
N LYS A 227 -18.83 8.62 1.58
CA LYS A 227 -19.79 8.69 0.46
C LYS A 227 -19.70 7.50 -0.51
N SER A 228 -18.50 7.03 -0.85
CA SER A 228 -18.28 6.16 -2.03
C SER A 228 -17.66 4.81 -1.72
N ILE A 229 -16.96 4.66 -0.59
CA ILE A 229 -16.29 3.41 -0.19
C ILE A 229 -17.06 2.75 0.96
N LEU A 230 -17.38 3.48 2.03
CA LEU A 230 -18.06 2.95 3.22
C LEU A 230 -19.39 2.20 2.93
N PRO A 231 -20.23 2.58 1.96
CA PRO A 231 -21.40 1.78 1.59
C PRO A 231 -21.02 0.40 1.06
N GLU A 232 -19.98 0.31 0.23
CA GLU A 232 -19.46 -0.96 -0.30
C GLU A 232 -18.79 -1.80 0.78
N VAL A 233 -18.03 -1.19 1.71
CA VAL A 233 -17.50 -1.91 2.88
C VAL A 233 -18.62 -2.55 3.70
N LYS A 234 -19.71 -1.81 3.97
CA LYS A 234 -20.89 -2.34 4.70
C LYS A 234 -21.65 -3.44 3.94
N ARG A 235 -21.57 -3.46 2.60
CA ARG A 235 -22.10 -4.55 1.76
C ARG A 235 -21.18 -5.77 1.81
N LEU A 236 -19.87 -5.57 1.67
CA LEU A 236 -18.86 -6.64 1.63
C LEU A 236 -18.61 -7.29 2.99
N ALA A 237 -18.89 -6.61 4.10
CA ALA A 237 -19.03 -7.19 5.44
C ALA A 237 -20.21 -8.20 5.56
N LYS A 238 -20.94 -8.46 4.47
CA LYS A 238 -21.94 -9.52 4.33
C LYS A 238 -21.68 -10.42 3.12
N SER A 239 -20.47 -10.36 2.55
CA SER A 239 -20.04 -11.23 1.44
C SER A 239 -20.01 -12.69 1.90
N ASP A 240 -20.28 -13.61 0.98
CA ASP A 240 -20.10 -15.05 1.22
C ASP A 240 -18.62 -15.42 1.38
N SER A 241 -17.73 -14.71 0.65
CA SER A 241 -16.27 -14.85 0.79
C SER A 241 -15.82 -14.44 2.20
N ALA A 242 -15.21 -15.38 2.91
CA ALA A 242 -14.79 -15.18 4.30
C ALA A 242 -13.71 -14.11 4.43
N ASP A 243 -12.70 -14.14 3.56
CA ASP A 243 -11.57 -13.22 3.58
C ASP A 243 -12.03 -11.78 3.32
N VAL A 244 -12.86 -11.59 2.29
CA VAL A 244 -13.47 -10.29 1.93
C VAL A 244 -14.34 -9.75 3.05
N ARG A 245 -15.12 -10.62 3.71
CA ARG A 245 -15.97 -10.25 4.84
C ARG A 245 -15.14 -9.82 6.05
N GLN A 246 -14.12 -10.59 6.42
CA GLN A 246 -13.21 -10.28 7.53
C GLN A 246 -12.45 -8.97 7.29
N GLU A 247 -11.90 -8.78 6.09
CA GLU A 247 -11.19 -7.55 5.72
C GLU A 247 -12.10 -6.31 5.76
N ALA A 248 -13.36 -6.45 5.31
CA ALA A 248 -14.36 -5.39 5.40
C ALA A 248 -14.73 -5.06 6.86
N GLU A 249 -14.94 -6.08 7.71
CA GLU A 249 -15.21 -5.90 9.15
C GLU A 249 -14.06 -5.18 9.87
N LEU A 250 -12.81 -5.56 9.59
CA LEU A 250 -11.62 -4.92 10.17
C LEU A 250 -11.45 -3.47 9.70
N LEU A 251 -11.82 -3.15 8.45
CA LEU A 251 -11.85 -1.76 7.98
C LEU A 251 -12.99 -0.94 8.64
N LEU A 252 -14.16 -1.53 8.90
CA LEU A 252 -15.23 -0.87 9.65
C LEU A 252 -14.81 -0.58 11.09
N GLU A 253 -14.14 -1.53 11.75
CA GLU A 253 -13.59 -1.34 13.10
C GLU A 253 -12.56 -0.20 13.12
N SER A 254 -11.57 -0.24 12.22
CA SER A 254 -10.54 0.80 12.05
C SER A 254 -11.12 2.18 11.72
N HIS A 255 -12.20 2.23 10.93
CA HIS A 255 -12.91 3.48 10.65
C HIS A 255 -13.66 4.03 11.87
N SER A 256 -14.28 3.16 12.67
CA SER A 256 -14.99 3.55 13.90
C SER A 256 -14.05 4.03 15.01
N LYS A 257 -12.87 3.39 15.13
CA LYS A 257 -11.80 3.74 16.07
C LYS A 257 -10.91 4.81 15.45
N GLU A 258 -11.31 6.07 15.58
CA GLU A 258 -10.50 7.25 15.21
C GLU A 258 -10.08 7.39 13.74
N LYS A 259 -10.61 6.56 12.83
CA LYS A 259 -10.25 6.55 11.40
C LYS A 259 -8.75 6.26 11.16
N TRP A 260 -8.19 5.29 11.89
CA TRP A 260 -6.76 4.92 11.81
C TRP A 260 -6.25 4.74 10.37
N TRP A 261 -7.02 4.04 9.53
CA TRP A 261 -6.70 3.82 8.10
C TRP A 261 -6.39 5.12 7.33
N TYR A 262 -6.97 6.26 7.72
CA TYR A 262 -6.76 7.55 7.06
C TYR A 262 -5.55 8.32 7.61
N ARG A 263 -5.22 8.16 8.90
CA ARG A 263 -4.03 8.81 9.50
C ARG A 263 -2.75 8.35 8.81
N TYR A 264 -2.63 7.05 8.56
CA TYR A 264 -1.51 6.45 7.82
C TYR A 264 -1.35 6.95 6.38
N LYS A 265 -2.36 7.61 5.79
CA LYS A 265 -2.33 8.19 4.44
C LYS A 265 -1.96 9.68 4.43
N LEU A 266 -1.99 10.34 5.59
CA LEU A 266 -1.70 11.77 5.75
C LEU A 266 -0.34 12.02 6.40
N GLU A 267 0.03 11.19 7.37
CA GLU A 267 1.22 11.37 8.19
C GLU A 267 2.41 10.65 7.54
N ARG A 268 3.26 11.40 6.81
CA ARG A 268 4.50 10.90 6.18
C ARG A 268 5.48 10.27 7.17
N ASP A 269 5.39 10.67 8.44
CA ASP A 269 6.39 10.41 9.48
C ASP A 269 5.84 9.54 10.63
N PHE A 270 4.83 8.69 10.37
CA PHE A 270 4.68 7.51 11.23
C PHE A 270 5.98 6.70 11.07
N PRO A 271 6.75 6.45 12.16
CA PRO A 271 7.86 5.53 12.05
C PRO A 271 7.28 4.17 11.67
N ASP A 272 7.61 3.68 10.46
CA ASP A 272 7.42 2.27 10.09
C ASP A 272 7.92 1.47 11.30
N THR A 273 7.05 0.68 11.95
CA THR A 273 7.41 0.00 13.21
C THR A 273 8.59 -0.96 13.03
N TYR A 274 8.80 -1.42 11.79
CA TYR A 274 9.99 -2.10 11.30
C TYR A 274 11.29 -1.27 11.38
N THR A 275 11.25 0.05 11.19
CA THR A 275 12.41 0.94 11.36
C THR A 275 12.75 1.11 12.85
N SER A 276 11.75 1.14 13.73
CA SER A 276 11.96 1.20 15.19
C SER A 276 12.47 -0.11 15.83
N MET A 277 12.55 -1.22 15.08
CA MET A 277 13.23 -2.45 15.54
C MET A 277 14.74 -2.46 15.23
N LYS A 278 15.33 -1.32 14.84
CA LYS A 278 16.79 -1.11 14.85
C LYS A 278 17.17 -0.20 16.01
N LEU A 279 18.08 -0.68 16.87
CA LEU A 279 18.64 -0.07 18.10
C LEU A 279 18.01 -0.50 19.44
N GLN A 280 17.96 -1.81 19.69
CA GLN A 280 18.39 -2.40 20.97
C GLN A 280 19.25 -3.64 20.70
#